data_AF-A0A7C7R6N3-F1
#
_entry.id   AF-A0A7C7R6N3-F1
#
_cell.length_a   1.000
_cell.length_b   1.000
_cell.length_c   1.000
_cell.angle_alpha   90.00
_cell.angle_beta   90.00
_cell.angle_gamma   90.00
#
_symmetry.space_group_name_H-M   'P 1'
#
loop_
_entity.id
_entity.type
_entity.pdbx_description
1 polymer ?
#
loop_
_entity_poly.entity_id
_entity_poly.type
_entity_poly.pdbx_seq_one_letter_code
_entity_poly.pdbx_strand_id
1 'polypeptide(L)'
;MNLQQAERDLWDRALLLGWRRRRRAVDYLARCPDPRAVDLLAAALAKGHKLSQQIHAILVALAPQRDQAKIDRLWQWWLKHRDGRVEQLLLELGQPARSGPARLPSHWKLGRPVQLKPEPRTVREALSYVDDTDEDIRRGALASIEGLPNDSQLNDEIFEAWRTGQLQQSHALETLIRQQDRKPARTELEALFYLVTGQVPAYQALGDETGEYFLQAFLLAPEPFRQRINQTVAESGSARLGEIYRRALAGREGFDRQLYLEALKKAGDEERLFAALGEMTLAEALPLCQRWAENGREPQEPRAREAVRRAVAAYRELGQITVESAPAPPDGLRDLFQVWDQQELSGQELTELQQAEDPLARAQAVYVGARRGPVGHDALQEAARSKDWPLRLVACLLDPALSPGEDHVRWIGAVGSDAHWLGARIAGTPQEYAQHSEQLGRLASSGGAVASRLAGLLQILCALQGAFVAGAITAVDAREATGRGAMVVEDAPLE
;
A
#
# COMPACT_ATOMS: atom_id res chain seq x y z
N MET A 1 10.77 -2.81 -59.53
CA MET A 1 9.93 -3.29 -58.41
C MET A 1 10.18 -2.36 -57.22
N ASN A 2 9.17 -2.04 -56.42
CA ASN A 2 9.33 -1.29 -55.17
C ASN A 2 9.09 -2.23 -53.97
N LEU A 3 9.36 -1.77 -52.74
CA LEU A 3 9.23 -2.60 -51.53
C LEU A 3 7.81 -3.16 -51.33
N GLN A 4 6.76 -2.35 -51.55
CA GLN A 4 5.37 -2.78 -51.41
C GLN A 4 4.97 -3.85 -52.44
N GLN A 5 5.50 -3.78 -53.66
CA GLN A 5 5.27 -4.81 -54.67
C GLN A 5 6.05 -6.08 -54.33
N ALA A 6 7.30 -5.95 -53.85
CA ALA A 6 8.10 -7.08 -53.43
C ALA A 6 7.45 -7.83 -52.25
N GLU A 7 6.89 -7.11 -51.28
CA GLU A 7 6.14 -7.71 -50.17
C GLU A 7 4.92 -8.50 -50.66
N ARG A 8 4.11 -7.91 -51.56
CA ARG A 8 2.96 -8.61 -52.15
C ARG A 8 3.39 -9.87 -52.90
N ASP A 9 4.43 -9.76 -53.72
CA ASP A 9 4.94 -10.88 -54.53
C ASP A 9 5.61 -11.96 -53.67
N LEU A 10 6.15 -11.61 -52.51
CA LEU A 10 6.73 -12.54 -51.53
C LEU A 10 5.67 -13.48 -50.94
N TRP A 11 4.42 -13.01 -50.79
CA TRP A 11 3.32 -13.79 -50.21
C TRP A 11 2.33 -14.34 -51.25
N ASP A 12 2.65 -14.26 -52.54
CA ASP A 12 1.77 -14.77 -53.61
C ASP A 12 1.47 -16.26 -53.42
N ARG A 13 0.20 -16.65 -53.48
CA ARG A 13 -0.27 -18.03 -53.28
C ARG A 13 -0.44 -18.82 -54.58
N ALA A 14 -0.31 -18.18 -55.75
CA ALA A 14 -0.50 -18.84 -57.04
C ALA A 14 0.50 -20.00 -57.26
N LEU A 15 0.01 -21.08 -57.87
CA LEU A 15 0.82 -22.22 -58.31
C LEU A 15 1.69 -21.81 -59.52
N LEU A 16 2.93 -22.31 -59.58
CA LEU A 16 3.98 -22.08 -60.60
C LEU A 16 4.36 -20.60 -60.89
N LEU A 17 3.41 -19.75 -61.27
CA LEU A 17 3.58 -18.31 -61.45
C LEU A 17 3.97 -17.62 -60.13
N GLY A 18 3.35 -18.03 -59.02
CA GLY A 18 3.71 -17.52 -57.70
C GLY A 18 5.12 -17.93 -57.26
N TRP A 19 5.64 -19.10 -57.70
CA TRP A 19 7.03 -19.47 -57.37
C TRP A 19 8.04 -18.52 -58.03
N ARG A 20 7.83 -18.17 -59.30
CA ARG A 20 8.70 -17.21 -60.00
C ARG A 20 8.61 -15.82 -59.38
N ARG A 21 7.42 -15.36 -58.99
CA ARG A 21 7.21 -14.07 -58.31
C ARG A 21 7.88 -14.03 -56.94
N ARG A 22 7.69 -15.05 -56.10
CA ARG A 22 8.36 -15.17 -54.79
C ARG A 22 9.87 -15.15 -54.91
N ARG A 23 10.44 -15.87 -55.88
CA ARG A 23 11.90 -15.88 -56.12
C ARG A 23 12.41 -14.49 -56.54
N ARG A 24 11.72 -13.84 -57.48
CA ARG A 24 12.05 -12.46 -57.89
C ARG A 24 11.94 -11.46 -56.74
N ALA A 25 10.94 -11.62 -55.86
CA ALA A 25 10.78 -10.80 -54.67
C ALA A 25 11.97 -10.98 -53.71
N VAL A 26 12.35 -12.22 -53.40
CA VAL A 26 13.52 -12.51 -52.56
C VAL A 26 14.81 -11.94 -53.17
N ASP A 27 15.06 -12.16 -54.46
CA ASP A 27 16.27 -11.66 -55.14
C ASP A 27 16.32 -10.12 -55.15
N TYR A 28 15.18 -9.47 -55.32
CA TYR A 28 15.08 -8.01 -55.23
C TYR A 28 15.31 -7.50 -53.82
N LEU A 29 14.67 -8.09 -52.81
CA LEU A 29 14.83 -7.70 -51.41
C LEU A 29 16.28 -7.86 -50.95
N ALA A 30 16.97 -8.93 -51.39
CA ALA A 30 18.38 -9.16 -51.11
C ALA A 30 19.28 -8.03 -51.63
N ARG A 31 19.02 -7.57 -52.87
CA ARG A 31 19.80 -6.52 -53.55
C ARG A 31 19.33 -5.10 -53.20
N CYS A 32 18.22 -4.96 -52.50
CA CYS A 32 17.68 -3.65 -52.14
C CYS A 32 18.67 -2.95 -51.19
N PRO A 33 19.04 -1.68 -51.45
CA PRO A 33 19.91 -0.92 -50.55
C PRO A 33 19.18 -0.48 -49.27
N ASP A 34 17.84 -0.43 -49.28
CA ASP A 34 17.04 -0.06 -48.11
C ASP A 34 17.09 -1.16 -47.03
N PRO A 35 17.60 -0.89 -45.81
CA PRO A 35 17.67 -1.87 -44.74
C PRO A 35 16.32 -2.48 -44.34
N ARG A 36 15.21 -1.77 -44.58
CA ARG A 36 13.86 -2.27 -44.29
C ARG A 36 13.48 -3.50 -45.12
N ALA A 37 14.16 -3.75 -46.24
CA ALA A 37 13.98 -4.99 -47.00
C ALA A 37 14.28 -6.25 -46.16
N VAL A 38 15.16 -6.13 -45.16
CA VAL A 38 15.53 -7.22 -44.26
C VAL A 38 14.39 -7.59 -43.32
N ASP A 39 13.56 -6.63 -42.90
CA ASP A 39 12.39 -6.90 -42.06
C ASP A 39 11.43 -7.89 -42.75
N LEU A 40 11.25 -7.74 -44.07
CA LEU A 40 10.40 -8.61 -44.88
C LEU A 40 11.01 -10.00 -45.05
N LEU A 41 12.32 -10.09 -45.26
CA LEU A 41 13.04 -11.37 -45.35
C LEU A 41 13.02 -12.11 -44.01
N ALA A 42 13.26 -11.42 -42.90
CA ALA A 42 13.19 -11.97 -41.55
C ALA A 42 11.78 -12.47 -41.21
N ALA A 43 10.74 -11.67 -41.51
CA ALA A 43 9.36 -12.07 -41.31
C ALA A 43 8.97 -13.29 -42.17
N ALA A 44 9.49 -13.39 -43.40
CA ALA A 44 9.30 -14.57 -44.24
C ALA A 44 9.99 -15.81 -43.67
N LEU A 45 11.21 -15.68 -43.16
CA LEU A 45 11.94 -16.77 -42.52
C LEU A 45 11.21 -17.28 -41.27
N ALA A 46 10.83 -16.38 -40.37
CA ALA A 46 10.08 -16.68 -39.14
C ALA A 46 8.81 -17.49 -39.44
N LYS A 47 8.01 -17.04 -40.43
CA LYS A 47 6.77 -17.71 -40.86
C LYS A 47 6.97 -18.99 -41.68
N GLY A 48 8.20 -19.46 -41.88
CA GLY A 48 8.47 -20.71 -42.61
C GLY A 48 8.15 -20.63 -44.09
N HIS A 49 8.48 -19.49 -44.71
CA HIS A 49 8.23 -19.26 -46.12
C HIS A 49 8.83 -20.35 -47.02
N LYS A 50 8.21 -20.62 -48.18
CA LYS A 50 8.60 -21.70 -49.11
C LYS A 50 10.03 -21.58 -49.65
N LEU A 51 10.64 -20.42 -49.55
CA LEU A 51 12.04 -20.14 -49.93
C LEU A 51 12.94 -19.88 -48.72
N SER A 52 12.59 -20.41 -47.53
CA SER A 52 13.30 -20.19 -46.27
C SER A 52 14.80 -20.48 -46.37
N GLN A 53 15.20 -21.58 -47.01
CA GLN A 53 16.62 -21.91 -47.21
C GLN A 53 17.37 -20.87 -48.03
N GLN A 54 16.75 -20.36 -49.11
CA GLN A 54 17.34 -19.30 -49.92
C GLN A 54 17.45 -17.99 -49.14
N ILE A 55 16.39 -17.62 -48.40
CA ILE A 55 16.36 -16.42 -47.56
C ILE A 55 17.44 -16.51 -46.48
N HIS A 56 17.57 -17.67 -45.83
CA HIS A 56 18.58 -17.94 -44.82
C HIS A 56 19.99 -17.76 -45.39
N ALA A 57 20.30 -18.38 -46.53
CA ALA A 57 21.59 -18.25 -47.20
C ALA A 57 21.93 -16.79 -47.57
N ILE A 58 20.93 -16.01 -47.99
CA ILE A 58 21.10 -14.58 -48.28
C ILE A 58 21.45 -13.79 -47.03
N LEU A 59 20.72 -14.02 -45.93
CA LEU A 59 20.88 -13.25 -44.70
C LEU A 59 22.15 -13.61 -43.92
N VAL A 60 22.59 -14.88 -43.93
CA VAL A 60 23.88 -15.29 -43.34
C VAL A 60 25.08 -14.76 -44.14
N ALA A 61 24.91 -14.51 -45.44
CA ALA A 61 25.96 -13.97 -46.31
C ALA A 61 26.17 -12.45 -46.20
N LEU A 62 25.43 -11.75 -45.32
CA LEU A 62 25.59 -10.30 -45.12
C LEU A 62 26.98 -10.00 -44.54
N ALA A 63 27.69 -9.05 -45.16
CA ALA A 63 29.05 -8.68 -44.74
C ALA A 63 29.06 -7.32 -44.02
N PRO A 64 29.67 -7.18 -42.83
CA PRO A 64 29.69 -5.92 -42.08
C PRO A 64 30.17 -4.69 -42.87
N GLN A 65 31.12 -4.86 -43.79
CA GLN A 65 31.69 -3.77 -44.58
C GLN A 65 30.68 -3.13 -45.54
N ARG A 66 29.64 -3.87 -45.94
CA ARG A 66 28.66 -3.42 -46.95
C ARG A 66 27.24 -3.37 -46.40
N ASP A 67 26.91 -4.27 -45.47
CA ASP A 67 25.54 -4.56 -45.04
C ASP A 67 25.30 -4.23 -43.56
N GLN A 68 26.15 -3.43 -42.90
CA GLN A 68 25.99 -3.15 -41.46
C GLN A 68 24.59 -2.64 -41.10
N ALA A 69 24.02 -1.73 -41.89
CA ALA A 69 22.67 -1.20 -41.63
C ALA A 69 21.59 -2.31 -41.72
N LYS A 70 21.79 -3.31 -42.58
CA LYS A 70 20.93 -4.49 -42.69
C LYS A 70 21.10 -5.42 -41.48
N ILE A 71 22.34 -5.61 -41.02
CA ILE A 71 22.66 -6.40 -39.81
C ILE A 71 22.02 -5.75 -38.57
N ASP A 72 22.22 -4.44 -38.38
CA ASP A 72 21.62 -3.66 -37.29
C ASP A 72 20.10 -3.81 -37.31
N ARG A 73 19.50 -3.74 -38.51
CA ARG A 73 18.05 -3.89 -38.67
C ARG A 73 17.56 -5.29 -38.37
N LEU A 74 18.29 -6.33 -38.78
CA LEU A 74 17.96 -7.72 -38.49
C LEU A 74 17.96 -8.01 -36.98
N TRP A 75 18.95 -7.49 -36.25
CA TRP A 75 19.00 -7.56 -34.80
C TRP A 75 17.84 -6.80 -34.13
N GLN A 76 17.51 -5.60 -34.60
CA GLN A 76 16.34 -4.86 -34.11
C GLN A 76 15.04 -5.62 -34.36
N TRP A 77 14.92 -6.26 -35.53
CA TRP A 77 13.76 -7.09 -35.85
C TRP A 77 13.66 -8.27 -34.89
N TRP A 78 14.77 -8.97 -34.63
CA TRP A 78 14.80 -10.09 -33.68
C TRP A 78 14.48 -9.64 -32.25
N LEU A 79 15.08 -8.54 -31.77
CA LEU A 79 14.84 -8.01 -30.43
C LEU A 79 13.35 -7.72 -30.18
N LYS A 80 12.63 -7.28 -31.22
CA LYS A 80 11.20 -7.01 -31.16
C LYS A 80 10.32 -8.27 -31.20
N HIS A 81 10.69 -9.30 -31.97
CA HIS A 81 9.82 -10.45 -32.24
C HIS A 81 10.23 -11.74 -31.51
N ARG A 82 11.48 -11.83 -31.04
CA ARG A 82 12.07 -12.99 -30.34
C ARG A 82 11.86 -14.33 -31.07
N ASP A 83 12.00 -14.31 -32.39
CA ASP A 83 11.84 -15.52 -33.22
C ASP A 83 13.11 -16.38 -33.22
N GLY A 84 12.97 -17.66 -32.88
CA GLY A 84 14.10 -18.59 -32.76
C GLY A 84 14.81 -18.95 -34.07
N ARG A 85 14.14 -18.85 -35.23
CA ARG A 85 14.82 -19.10 -36.53
C ARG A 85 15.70 -17.93 -36.92
N VAL A 86 15.22 -16.72 -36.68
CA VAL A 86 16.03 -15.51 -36.89
C VAL A 86 17.15 -15.43 -35.85
N GLU A 87 16.91 -15.87 -34.62
CA GLU A 87 17.95 -16.01 -33.60
C GLU A 87 19.09 -16.93 -34.08
N GLN A 88 18.77 -18.15 -34.48
CA GLN A 88 19.76 -19.11 -34.98
C GLN A 88 20.55 -18.51 -36.15
N LEU A 89 19.86 -17.85 -37.09
CA LEU A 89 20.50 -17.16 -38.19
C LEU A 89 21.48 -16.08 -37.73
N LEU A 90 21.11 -15.28 -36.72
CA LEU A 90 21.95 -14.22 -36.17
C LEU A 90 23.18 -14.77 -35.43
N LEU A 91 23.02 -15.90 -34.74
CA LEU A 91 24.12 -16.63 -34.12
C LEU A 91 25.09 -17.19 -35.17
N GLU A 92 24.56 -17.76 -36.26
CA GLU A 92 25.36 -18.25 -37.39
C GLU A 92 26.08 -17.12 -38.14
N LEU A 93 25.41 -15.98 -38.33
CA LEU A 93 26.01 -14.77 -38.90
C LEU A 93 27.18 -14.28 -38.04
N GLY A 94 27.04 -14.33 -36.71
CA GLY A 94 28.10 -13.99 -35.77
C GLY A 94 28.55 -12.52 -35.82
N GLN A 95 27.73 -11.61 -36.37
CA GLN A 95 28.04 -10.18 -36.47
C GLN A 95 27.10 -9.37 -35.59
N PRO A 96 27.60 -8.58 -34.62
CA PRO A 96 26.74 -7.76 -33.77
C PRO A 96 26.23 -6.53 -34.51
N ALA A 97 25.14 -5.97 -34.00
CA ALA A 97 24.69 -4.65 -34.37
C ALA A 97 25.69 -3.59 -33.87
N ARG A 98 25.98 -2.57 -34.69
CA ARG A 98 26.86 -1.45 -34.32
C ARG A 98 26.10 -0.23 -33.84
N SER A 99 24.82 -0.11 -34.17
CA SER A 99 24.00 1.06 -33.84
C SER A 99 22.56 0.70 -33.45
N GLY A 100 21.89 1.67 -32.83
CA GLY A 100 20.51 1.53 -32.40
C GLY A 100 20.34 0.65 -31.16
N PRO A 101 19.07 0.34 -30.79
CA PRO A 101 18.74 -0.29 -29.52
C PRO A 101 19.25 -1.73 -29.40
N ALA A 102 19.54 -2.41 -30.52
CA ALA A 102 20.00 -3.79 -30.51
C ALA A 102 21.53 -3.93 -30.38
N ARG A 103 22.28 -2.83 -30.28
CA ARG A 103 23.73 -2.83 -30.14
C ARG A 103 24.18 -3.67 -28.94
N LEU A 104 23.79 -3.28 -27.72
CA LEU A 104 24.18 -4.02 -26.52
C LEU A 104 23.64 -5.47 -26.51
N PRO A 105 22.33 -5.71 -26.75
CA PRO A 105 21.80 -7.06 -26.80
C PRO A 105 22.52 -8.00 -27.76
N SER A 106 22.88 -7.52 -28.96
CA SER A 106 23.58 -8.35 -29.96
C SER A 106 24.96 -8.79 -29.50
N HIS A 107 25.69 -7.94 -28.76
CA HIS A 107 26.98 -8.30 -28.23
C HIS A 107 26.85 -9.35 -27.12
N TRP A 108 25.94 -9.13 -26.17
CA TRP A 108 25.70 -10.08 -25.08
C TRP A 108 25.20 -11.43 -25.58
N LYS A 109 24.27 -11.43 -26.55
CA LYS A 109 23.73 -12.64 -27.15
C LYS A 109 24.79 -13.48 -27.87
N LEU A 110 25.81 -12.81 -28.43
CA LEU A 110 26.96 -13.46 -29.05
C LEU A 110 28.08 -13.82 -28.05
N GLY A 111 27.83 -13.67 -26.73
CA GLY A 111 28.82 -13.95 -25.68
C GLY A 111 30.03 -13.00 -25.71
N ARG A 112 29.89 -11.80 -26.30
CA ARG A 112 30.98 -10.84 -26.41
C ARG A 112 30.96 -9.88 -25.22
N PRO A 113 32.09 -9.71 -24.51
CA PRO A 113 32.15 -8.75 -23.42
C PRO A 113 31.93 -7.34 -23.96
N VAL A 114 31.12 -6.56 -23.24
CA VAL A 114 30.92 -5.14 -23.52
C VAL A 114 31.32 -4.36 -22.29
N GLN A 115 32.38 -3.58 -22.43
CA GLN A 115 32.71 -2.58 -21.43
C GLN A 115 31.81 -1.37 -21.66
N LEU A 116 30.90 -1.11 -20.72
CA LEU A 116 30.08 0.10 -20.77
C LEU A 116 30.97 1.32 -20.52
N LYS A 117 30.71 2.38 -21.28
CA LYS A 117 31.23 3.69 -20.91
C LYS A 117 30.51 4.15 -19.64
N PRO A 118 31.22 4.70 -18.64
CA PRO A 118 30.64 5.21 -17.40
C PRO A 118 29.91 6.53 -17.66
N GLU A 119 28.83 6.47 -18.44
CA GLU A 119 28.00 7.60 -18.85
C GLU A 119 26.53 7.25 -18.57
N PRO A 120 25.74 8.14 -17.92
CA PRO A 120 24.37 7.86 -17.51
C PRO A 120 23.48 7.27 -18.60
N ARG A 121 23.58 7.79 -19.84
CA ARG A 121 22.80 7.29 -20.98
C ARG A 121 23.10 5.83 -21.32
N THR A 122 24.38 5.45 -21.27
CA THR A 122 24.82 4.07 -21.56
C THR A 122 24.40 3.11 -20.45
N VAL A 123 24.42 3.58 -19.21
CA VAL A 123 23.95 2.82 -18.04
C VAL A 123 22.45 2.57 -18.12
N ARG A 124 21.64 3.59 -18.43
CA ARG A 124 20.18 3.43 -18.65
C ARG A 124 19.86 2.46 -19.78
N GLU A 125 20.61 2.53 -20.89
CA GLU A 125 20.46 1.58 -22.00
C GLU A 125 20.67 0.14 -21.50
N ALA A 126 21.72 -0.10 -20.70
CA ALA A 126 21.98 -1.43 -20.15
C ALA A 126 20.94 -1.88 -19.12
N LEU A 127 20.51 -0.98 -18.23
CA LEU A 127 19.48 -1.24 -17.21
C LEU A 127 18.16 -1.70 -17.82
N SER A 128 17.79 -1.20 -19.01
CA SER A 128 16.57 -1.63 -19.71
C SER A 128 16.52 -3.13 -20.07
N TYR A 129 17.64 -3.84 -19.94
CA TYR A 129 17.77 -5.26 -20.25
C TYR A 129 18.06 -6.16 -19.02
N VAL A 130 18.07 -5.61 -17.81
CA VAL A 130 18.36 -6.36 -16.56
C VAL A 130 17.31 -7.40 -16.21
N ASP A 131 16.08 -7.24 -16.68
CA ASP A 131 15.00 -8.23 -16.54
C ASP A 131 14.54 -8.76 -17.91
N ASP A 132 15.42 -8.77 -18.92
CA ASP A 132 15.10 -9.33 -20.23
C ASP A 132 14.76 -10.83 -20.11
N THR A 133 13.81 -11.29 -20.95
CA THR A 133 13.39 -12.70 -20.97
C THR A 133 14.47 -13.61 -21.54
N ASP A 134 15.33 -13.08 -22.41
CA ASP A 134 16.49 -13.77 -22.93
C ASP A 134 17.61 -13.79 -21.89
N GLU A 135 18.03 -15.00 -21.49
CA GLU A 135 18.99 -15.19 -20.41
C GLU A 135 20.38 -14.63 -20.73
N ASP A 136 20.84 -14.72 -21.99
CA ASP A 136 22.16 -14.23 -22.38
C ASP A 136 22.21 -12.70 -22.32
N ILE A 137 21.14 -12.05 -22.78
CA ILE A 137 20.99 -10.59 -22.69
C ILE A 137 20.93 -10.15 -21.24
N ARG A 138 20.08 -10.80 -20.42
CA ARG A 138 19.94 -10.49 -19.00
C ARG A 138 21.28 -10.61 -18.26
N ARG A 139 21.97 -11.74 -18.43
CA ARG A 139 23.27 -12.00 -17.80
C ARG A 139 24.33 -11.00 -18.28
N GLY A 140 24.35 -10.70 -19.57
CA GLY A 140 25.27 -9.72 -20.15
C GLY A 140 25.02 -8.30 -19.63
N ALA A 141 23.76 -7.89 -19.50
CA ALA A 141 23.37 -6.59 -18.94
C ALA A 141 23.84 -6.45 -17.49
N LEU A 142 23.54 -7.45 -16.65
CA LEU A 142 23.98 -7.49 -15.24
C LEU A 142 25.51 -7.43 -15.13
N ALA A 143 26.24 -8.31 -15.82
CA ALA A 143 27.71 -8.32 -15.78
C ALA A 143 28.32 -6.98 -16.26
N SER A 144 27.67 -6.33 -17.23
CA SER A 144 28.09 -5.02 -17.73
C SER A 144 27.89 -3.91 -16.68
N ILE A 145 26.80 -3.95 -15.91
CA ILE A 145 26.52 -3.01 -14.82
C ILE A 145 27.44 -3.30 -13.62
N GLU A 146 27.67 -4.56 -13.28
CA GLU A 146 28.59 -4.98 -12.21
C GLU A 146 30.00 -4.45 -12.44
N GLY A 147 30.46 -4.40 -13.69
CA GLY A 147 31.77 -3.88 -14.08
C GLY A 147 31.90 -2.35 -14.07
N LEU A 148 30.82 -1.59 -13.82
CA LEU A 148 30.87 -0.14 -13.70
C LEU A 148 31.54 0.28 -12.39
N PRO A 149 32.27 1.42 -12.35
CA PRO A 149 32.80 1.95 -11.11
C PRO A 149 31.68 2.23 -10.09
N ASN A 150 32.01 2.12 -8.82
CA ASN A 150 31.11 2.48 -7.71
C ASN A 150 31.16 4.00 -7.50
N ASP A 151 30.63 4.74 -8.49
CA ASP A 151 30.52 6.19 -8.50
C ASP A 151 29.08 6.61 -8.18
N SER A 152 28.91 7.66 -7.38
CA SER A 152 27.60 8.06 -6.87
C SER A 152 26.63 8.55 -7.96
N GLN A 153 27.12 9.20 -9.03
CA GLN A 153 26.26 9.64 -10.13
C GLN A 153 25.76 8.46 -10.97
N LEU A 154 26.60 7.45 -11.18
CA LEU A 154 26.18 6.23 -11.87
C LEU A 154 25.24 5.38 -11.01
N ASN A 155 25.47 5.37 -9.69
CA ASN A 155 24.60 4.68 -8.76
C ASN A 155 23.22 5.33 -8.70
N ASP A 156 23.11 6.66 -8.79
CA ASP A 156 21.79 7.32 -8.88
C ASP A 156 20.96 6.77 -10.05
N GLU A 157 21.57 6.51 -11.20
CA GLU A 157 20.88 5.90 -12.35
C GLU A 157 20.43 4.46 -12.07
N ILE A 158 21.25 3.69 -11.35
CA ILE A 158 20.92 2.32 -10.94
C ILE A 158 19.75 2.32 -9.95
N PHE A 159 19.78 3.20 -8.95
CA PHE A 159 18.73 3.31 -7.93
C PHE A 159 17.44 3.88 -8.52
N GLU A 160 17.51 4.86 -9.42
CA GLU A 160 16.33 5.37 -10.12
C GLU A 160 15.71 4.33 -11.04
N ALA A 161 16.52 3.52 -11.74
CA ALA A 161 16.00 2.41 -12.54
C ALA A 161 15.39 1.32 -11.66
N TRP A 162 16.01 0.98 -10.51
CA TRP A 162 15.41 0.07 -9.54
C TRP A 162 14.06 0.58 -9.00
N ARG A 163 13.96 1.89 -8.73
CA ARG A 163 12.71 2.52 -8.25
C ARG A 163 11.62 2.64 -9.32
N THR A 164 11.99 2.82 -10.59
CA THR A 164 11.03 3.18 -11.65
C THR A 164 10.76 2.04 -12.63
N GLY A 165 9.53 1.96 -13.12
CA GLY A 165 9.17 1.09 -14.24
C GLY A 165 9.17 -0.41 -13.91
N GLN A 166 9.73 -1.22 -14.82
CA GLN A 166 9.62 -2.68 -14.80
C GLN A 166 10.58 -3.36 -13.81
N LEU A 167 11.62 -2.66 -13.34
CA LEU A 167 12.67 -3.23 -12.48
C LEU A 167 12.37 -3.12 -10.97
N GLN A 168 11.18 -2.63 -10.60
CA GLN A 168 10.76 -2.49 -9.19
C GLN A 168 10.82 -3.81 -8.42
N GLN A 169 10.80 -4.95 -9.07
CA GLN A 169 10.90 -6.26 -8.41
C GLN A 169 12.15 -7.04 -8.82
N SER A 170 13.14 -6.37 -9.42
CA SER A 170 14.36 -7.02 -9.87
C SER A 170 15.25 -7.43 -8.68
N HIS A 171 15.12 -8.70 -8.27
CA HIS A 171 15.96 -9.27 -7.21
C HIS A 171 17.44 -9.27 -7.59
N ALA A 172 17.75 -9.38 -8.89
CA ALA A 172 19.12 -9.32 -9.40
C ALA A 172 19.75 -7.94 -9.14
N LEU A 173 19.02 -6.86 -9.41
CA LEU A 173 19.51 -5.51 -9.17
C LEU A 173 19.67 -5.21 -7.68
N GLU A 174 18.73 -5.65 -6.83
CA GLU A 174 18.85 -5.52 -5.37
C GLU A 174 20.09 -6.27 -4.83
N THR A 175 20.36 -7.46 -5.38
CA THR A 175 21.53 -8.27 -5.01
C THR A 175 22.83 -7.57 -5.40
N LEU A 176 22.89 -7.01 -6.62
CA LEU A 176 24.04 -6.26 -7.12
C LEU A 176 24.34 -5.04 -6.24
N ILE A 177 23.32 -4.21 -5.97
CA ILE A 177 23.46 -3.01 -5.12
C ILE A 177 24.03 -3.39 -3.75
N ARG A 178 23.49 -4.46 -3.14
CA ARG A 178 23.91 -4.95 -1.82
C ARG A 178 25.32 -5.52 -1.81
N GLN A 179 25.66 -6.39 -2.77
CA GLN A 179 26.95 -7.07 -2.80
C GLN A 179 28.12 -6.12 -3.05
N GLN A 180 27.89 -5.07 -3.83
CA GLN A 180 28.91 -4.08 -4.18
C GLN A 180 28.93 -2.86 -3.24
N ASP A 181 28.08 -2.83 -2.21
CA ASP A 181 27.88 -1.69 -1.30
C ASP A 181 27.74 -0.37 -2.08
N ARG A 182 26.87 -0.37 -3.11
CA ARG A 182 26.65 0.81 -3.95
C ARG A 182 25.85 1.85 -3.18
N LYS A 183 26.31 3.10 -3.22
CA LYS A 183 25.65 4.23 -2.56
C LYS A 183 25.27 5.32 -3.57
N PRO A 184 24.01 5.76 -3.60
CA PRO A 184 23.59 6.90 -4.42
C PRO A 184 24.17 8.20 -3.83
N ALA A 185 24.18 9.28 -4.60
CA ALA A 185 24.49 10.61 -4.06
C ALA A 185 23.36 11.14 -3.18
N ARG A 186 22.14 10.64 -3.40
CA ARG A 186 20.90 11.08 -2.75
C ARG A 186 20.54 10.17 -1.58
N THR A 187 20.67 10.68 -0.35
CA THR A 187 20.40 9.93 0.89
C THR A 187 18.98 9.36 0.93
N GLU A 188 18.00 10.02 0.32
CA GLU A 188 16.62 9.53 0.27
C GLU A 188 16.44 8.28 -0.60
N LEU A 189 17.27 8.09 -1.64
CA LEU A 189 17.31 6.85 -2.42
C LEU A 189 17.98 5.72 -1.64
N GLU A 190 19.01 6.05 -0.86
CA GLU A 190 19.67 5.10 0.04
C GLU A 190 18.72 4.64 1.16
N ALA A 191 18.01 5.58 1.79
CA ALA A 191 16.98 5.30 2.78
C ALA A 191 15.85 4.43 2.20
N LEU A 192 15.37 4.76 1.00
CA LEU A 192 14.37 3.96 0.29
C LEU A 192 14.85 2.52 0.10
N PHE A 193 16.09 2.32 -0.36
CA PHE A 193 16.66 0.99 -0.55
C PHE A 193 16.71 0.19 0.75
N TYR A 194 17.22 0.77 1.84
CA TYR A 194 17.28 0.07 3.12
C TYR A 194 15.90 -0.28 3.67
N LEU A 195 14.94 0.63 3.58
CA LEU A 195 13.57 0.39 4.06
C LEU A 195 12.85 -0.66 3.22
N VAL A 196 12.99 -0.66 1.90
CA VAL A 196 12.34 -1.65 1.01
C VAL A 196 12.98 -3.03 1.10
N THR A 197 14.29 -3.11 1.38
CA THR A 197 15.03 -4.36 1.51
C THR A 197 15.10 -4.91 2.94
N GLY A 198 14.42 -4.27 3.90
CA GLY A 198 14.39 -4.72 5.30
C GLY A 198 15.67 -4.48 6.10
N GLN A 199 16.59 -3.66 5.59
CA GLN A 199 17.91 -3.40 6.21
C GLN A 199 17.83 -2.31 7.28
N VAL A 200 17.07 -2.57 8.35
CA VAL A 200 16.82 -1.61 9.43
C VAL A 200 18.09 -1.04 10.07
N PRO A 201 19.15 -1.83 10.39
CA PRO A 201 20.37 -1.27 10.97
C PRO A 201 21.09 -0.28 10.05
N ALA A 202 21.11 -0.54 8.74
CA ALA A 202 21.73 0.34 7.75
C ALA A 202 20.95 1.65 7.61
N TYR A 203 19.62 1.58 7.59
CA TYR A 203 18.76 2.77 7.65
C TYR A 203 18.99 3.59 8.92
N GLN A 204 19.06 2.94 10.09
CA GLN A 204 19.31 3.64 11.35
C GLN A 204 20.69 4.33 11.41
N ALA A 205 21.68 3.78 10.72
CA ALA A 205 23.01 4.38 10.60
C ALA A 205 23.01 5.70 9.80
N LEU A 206 21.96 5.98 9.02
CA LEU A 206 21.78 7.27 8.35
C LEU A 206 21.46 8.42 9.32
N GLY A 207 21.13 8.12 10.59
CA GLY A 207 20.91 9.13 11.61
C GLY A 207 19.60 9.91 11.44
N ASP A 208 18.56 9.30 10.86
CA ASP A 208 17.26 9.94 10.64
C ASP A 208 16.44 10.09 11.93
N GLU A 209 16.85 11.03 12.79
CA GLU A 209 16.16 11.29 14.06
C GLU A 209 14.83 12.02 13.88
N THR A 210 14.71 12.85 12.84
CA THR A 210 13.50 13.65 12.57
C THR A 210 12.47 12.89 11.74
N GLY A 211 12.86 11.81 11.06
CA GLY A 211 12.02 11.06 10.12
C GLY A 211 11.91 11.71 8.75
N GLU A 212 12.81 12.65 8.43
CA GLU A 212 12.82 13.37 7.16
C GLU A 212 13.22 12.44 6.01
N TYR A 213 14.25 11.61 6.20
CA TYR A 213 14.65 10.65 5.17
C TYR A 213 13.60 9.55 4.97
N PHE A 214 12.93 9.13 6.05
CA PHE A 214 11.79 8.22 5.97
C PHE A 214 10.69 8.80 5.09
N LEU A 215 10.29 10.04 5.38
CA LEU A 215 9.22 10.72 4.64
C LEU A 215 9.59 10.88 3.17
N GLN A 216 10.80 11.34 2.86
CA GLN A 216 11.26 11.51 1.48
C GLN A 216 11.32 10.17 0.75
N ALA A 217 11.84 9.12 1.37
CA ALA A 217 11.84 7.77 0.82
C ALA A 217 10.41 7.26 0.55
N PHE A 218 9.49 7.45 1.50
CA PHE A 218 8.10 7.02 1.37
C PHE A 218 7.35 7.76 0.26
N LEU A 219 7.61 9.06 0.10
CA LEU A 219 7.05 9.87 -1.00
C LEU A 219 7.61 9.45 -2.37
N LEU A 220 8.90 9.08 -2.45
CA LEU A 220 9.53 8.58 -3.66
C LEU A 220 9.11 7.14 -4.02
N ALA A 221 8.65 6.38 -3.04
CA ALA A 221 8.30 4.97 -3.18
C ALA A 221 7.04 4.79 -4.05
N PRO A 222 7.09 3.96 -5.12
CA PRO A 222 5.89 3.45 -5.76
C PRO A 222 5.11 2.52 -4.81
N GLU A 223 3.85 2.22 -5.13
CA GLU A 223 2.96 1.45 -4.25
C GLU A 223 3.53 0.10 -3.78
N PRO A 224 4.15 -0.73 -4.65
CA PRO A 224 4.79 -1.98 -4.20
C PRO A 224 5.91 -1.77 -3.17
N PHE A 225 6.61 -0.63 -3.23
CA PHE A 225 7.65 -0.29 -2.28
C PHE A 225 7.07 0.21 -0.97
N ARG A 226 5.99 0.99 -0.99
CA ARG A 226 5.28 1.40 0.23
C ARG A 226 4.80 0.18 1.03
N GLN A 227 4.27 -0.83 0.35
CA GLN A 227 3.87 -2.09 0.98
C GLN A 227 5.07 -2.80 1.66
N ARG A 228 6.23 -2.87 0.98
CA ARG A 228 7.45 -3.47 1.55
C ARG A 228 8.05 -2.64 2.70
N ILE A 229 7.96 -1.31 2.64
CA ILE A 229 8.37 -0.41 3.73
C ILE A 229 7.48 -0.67 4.94
N ASN A 230 6.16 -0.70 4.74
CA ASN A 230 5.18 -0.99 5.78
C ASN A 230 5.43 -2.35 6.43
N GLN A 231 5.67 -3.38 5.61
CA GLN A 231 6.06 -4.70 6.10
C GLN A 231 7.36 -4.64 6.92
N THR A 232 8.37 -3.92 6.44
CA THR A 232 9.64 -3.74 7.18
C THR A 232 9.42 -3.07 8.53
N VAL A 233 8.59 -2.02 8.61
CA VAL A 233 8.25 -1.35 9.88
C VAL A 233 7.57 -2.34 10.83
N ALA A 234 6.51 -3.02 10.36
CA ALA A 234 5.74 -3.98 11.15
C ALA A 234 6.62 -5.15 11.64
N GLU A 235 7.53 -5.63 10.80
CA GLU A 235 8.33 -6.81 11.09
C GLU A 235 9.62 -6.54 11.84
N SER A 236 10.12 -5.29 11.83
CA SER A 236 11.44 -4.93 12.37
C SER A 236 11.65 -5.26 13.84
N GLY A 237 10.58 -5.23 14.65
CA GLY A 237 10.69 -5.23 16.12
C GLY A 237 11.44 -4.01 16.66
N SER A 238 11.65 -2.97 15.86
CA SER A 238 12.40 -1.77 16.22
C SER A 238 11.44 -0.68 16.66
N ALA A 239 11.35 -0.44 17.98
CA ALA A 239 10.57 0.66 18.52
C ALA A 239 10.99 2.01 17.93
N ARG A 240 12.30 2.21 17.68
CA ARG A 240 12.83 3.41 17.05
C ARG A 240 12.28 3.61 15.64
N LEU A 241 12.23 2.55 14.83
CA LEU A 241 11.69 2.65 13.46
C LEU A 241 10.18 2.92 13.47
N GLY A 242 9.43 2.28 14.37
CA GLY A 242 7.99 2.56 14.53
C GLY A 242 7.72 4.03 14.89
N GLU A 243 8.53 4.64 15.75
CA GLU A 243 8.41 6.05 16.11
C GLU A 243 8.78 7.00 14.96
N ILE A 244 9.81 6.66 14.18
CA ILE A 244 10.15 7.41 12.96
C ILE A 244 8.99 7.36 11.96
N TYR A 245 8.41 6.18 11.74
CA TYR A 245 7.24 6.00 10.88
C TYR A 245 6.06 6.86 11.33
N ARG A 246 5.73 6.84 12.64
CA ARG A 246 4.69 7.68 13.22
C ARG A 246 4.99 9.15 13.00
N ARG A 247 6.19 9.62 13.33
CA ARG A 247 6.57 11.04 13.19
C ARG A 247 6.52 11.52 11.74
N ALA A 248 6.99 10.70 10.81
CA ALA A 248 7.02 11.01 9.39
C ALA A 248 5.61 11.12 8.80
N LEU A 249 4.69 10.23 9.18
CA LEU A 249 3.41 10.05 8.49
C LEU A 249 2.18 10.47 9.31
N ALA A 250 2.25 10.65 10.63
CA ALA A 250 1.08 11.03 11.43
C ALA A 250 0.40 12.29 10.88
N GLY A 251 -0.92 12.21 10.67
CA GLY A 251 -1.71 13.28 10.06
C GLY A 251 -1.56 13.42 8.55
N ARG A 252 -0.89 12.47 7.87
CA ARG A 252 -0.72 12.42 6.42
C ARG A 252 -1.40 11.19 5.83
N GLU A 253 -1.71 11.28 4.54
CA GLU A 253 -2.16 10.13 3.75
C GLU A 253 -1.08 9.03 3.75
N GLY A 254 -1.48 7.79 4.03
CA GLY A 254 -0.59 6.64 4.12
C GLY A 254 -0.15 6.24 5.54
N PHE A 255 -0.50 7.01 6.58
CA PHE A 255 -0.32 6.55 7.96
C PHE A 255 -1.35 5.50 8.35
N ASP A 256 -0.87 4.27 8.52
CA ASP A 256 -1.62 3.18 9.12
C ASP A 256 -1.30 3.09 10.64
N ARG A 257 -2.30 3.42 11.47
CA ARG A 257 -2.22 3.33 12.93
C ARG A 257 -2.14 1.87 13.41
N GLN A 258 -2.86 0.94 12.78
CA GLN A 258 -2.83 -0.47 13.17
C GLN A 258 -1.42 -1.02 12.97
N LEU A 259 -0.79 -0.69 11.85
CA LEU A 259 0.60 -1.04 11.59
C LEU A 259 1.55 -0.51 12.67
N TYR A 260 1.41 0.76 13.05
CA TYR A 260 2.21 1.33 14.14
C TYR A 260 2.04 0.56 15.46
N LEU A 261 0.79 0.24 15.83
CA LEU A 261 0.51 -0.54 17.03
C LEU A 261 1.11 -1.96 16.95
N GLU A 262 1.04 -2.63 15.81
CA GLU A 262 1.67 -3.94 15.61
C GLU A 262 3.20 -3.87 15.72
N ALA A 263 3.82 -2.83 15.15
CA ALA A 263 5.26 -2.61 15.28
C ALA A 263 5.69 -2.44 16.75
N LEU A 264 4.91 -1.67 17.54
CA LEU A 264 5.15 -1.51 18.98
C LEU A 264 4.94 -2.82 19.76
N LYS A 265 3.87 -3.58 19.46
CA LYS A 265 3.60 -4.89 20.06
C LYS A 265 4.76 -5.85 19.83
N LYS A 266 5.32 -5.86 18.62
CA LYS A 266 6.47 -6.70 18.24
C LYS A 266 7.76 -6.26 18.91
N ALA A 267 7.98 -4.95 19.03
CA ALA A 267 9.12 -4.39 19.75
C ALA A 267 9.04 -4.61 21.27
N GLY A 268 7.85 -4.89 21.82
CA GLY A 268 7.63 -5.00 23.25
C GLY A 268 7.72 -3.67 23.99
N ASP A 269 7.48 -2.56 23.29
CA ASP A 269 7.52 -1.20 23.85
C ASP A 269 6.18 -0.87 24.50
N GLU A 270 6.00 -1.36 25.73
CA GLU A 270 4.75 -1.20 26.49
C GLU A 270 4.49 0.28 26.87
N GLU A 271 5.54 1.09 27.01
CA GLU A 271 5.40 2.53 27.28
C GLU A 271 4.73 3.25 26.12
N ARG A 272 5.22 3.02 24.90
CA ARG A 272 4.63 3.66 23.72
C ARG A 272 3.28 3.08 23.35
N LEU A 273 3.03 1.80 23.63
CA LEU A 273 1.70 1.22 23.52
C LEU A 273 0.71 1.93 24.45
N PHE A 274 1.13 2.18 25.69
CA PHE A 274 0.32 2.93 26.64
C PHE A 274 0.10 4.38 26.16
N ALA A 275 1.15 5.08 25.75
CA ALA A 275 1.03 6.45 25.25
C ALA A 275 0.09 6.55 24.03
N ALA A 276 0.09 5.56 23.14
CA ALA A 276 -0.80 5.50 21.98
C ALA A 276 -2.29 5.39 22.36
N LEU A 277 -2.61 4.89 23.57
CA LEU A 277 -3.99 4.82 24.05
C LEU A 277 -4.67 6.18 24.06
N GLY A 278 -3.95 7.27 24.35
CA GLY A 278 -4.55 8.60 24.50
C GLY A 278 -5.37 9.04 23.28
N GLU A 279 -5.01 8.56 22.10
CA GLU A 279 -5.72 8.88 20.86
C GLU A 279 -6.77 7.84 20.44
N MET A 280 -6.93 6.76 21.20
CA MET A 280 -7.80 5.61 20.93
C MET A 280 -9.15 5.73 21.63
N THR A 281 -10.14 4.99 21.12
CA THR A 281 -11.41 4.73 21.81
C THR A 281 -11.29 3.53 22.75
N LEU A 282 -12.25 3.33 23.65
CA LEU A 282 -12.31 2.15 24.50
C LEU A 282 -12.36 0.85 23.66
N ALA A 283 -13.15 0.83 22.58
CA ALA A 283 -13.23 -0.33 21.69
C ALA A 283 -11.87 -0.72 21.11
N GLU A 284 -11.08 0.27 20.70
CA GLU A 284 -9.73 0.06 20.16
C GLU A 284 -8.73 -0.36 21.26
N ALA A 285 -8.94 0.07 22.51
CA ALA A 285 -8.08 -0.24 23.66
C ALA A 285 -8.31 -1.64 24.24
N LEU A 286 -9.51 -2.23 24.08
CA LEU A 286 -9.84 -3.55 24.61
C LEU A 286 -8.89 -4.67 24.12
N PRO A 287 -8.51 -4.76 22.83
CA PRO A 287 -7.49 -5.71 22.37
C PRO A 287 -6.13 -5.56 23.05
N LEU A 288 -5.74 -4.35 23.46
CA LEU A 288 -4.51 -4.12 24.23
C LEU A 288 -4.64 -4.62 25.67
N CYS A 289 -5.80 -4.39 26.30
CA CYS A 289 -6.12 -4.94 27.62
C CYS A 289 -6.09 -6.48 27.61
N GLN A 290 -6.69 -7.10 26.59
CA GLN A 290 -6.63 -8.54 26.38
C GLN A 290 -5.17 -9.02 26.28
N ARG A 291 -4.36 -8.38 25.43
CA ARG A 291 -2.94 -8.72 25.26
C ARG A 291 -2.19 -8.64 26.59
N TRP A 292 -2.36 -7.56 27.36
CA TRP A 292 -1.72 -7.40 28.67
C TRP A 292 -2.19 -8.45 29.68
N ALA A 293 -3.47 -8.83 29.62
CA ALA A 293 -4.03 -9.90 30.44
C ALA A 293 -3.41 -11.26 30.12
N GLU A 294 -3.13 -11.54 28.84
CA GLU A 294 -2.57 -12.80 28.34
C GLU A 294 -1.05 -12.91 28.54
N ASN A 295 -0.30 -11.84 28.27
CA ASN A 295 1.17 -11.89 28.27
C ASN A 295 1.82 -11.37 29.55
N GLY A 296 1.04 -10.73 30.44
CA GLY A 296 1.52 -10.18 31.71
C GLY A 296 2.52 -9.02 31.58
N ARG A 297 2.69 -8.45 30.38
CA ARG A 297 3.56 -7.29 30.15
C ARG A 297 2.86 -6.02 30.61
N GLU A 298 3.64 -5.08 31.13
CA GLU A 298 3.15 -3.80 31.64
C GLU A 298 4.17 -2.68 31.38
N PRO A 299 3.71 -1.42 31.27
CA PRO A 299 4.59 -0.26 31.28
C PRO A 299 5.45 -0.19 32.54
N GLN A 300 6.62 0.42 32.43
CA GLN A 300 7.53 0.66 33.55
C GLN A 300 7.13 1.90 34.36
N GLU A 301 6.55 2.92 33.75
CA GLU A 301 6.11 4.13 34.43
C GLU A 301 5.06 3.77 35.50
N PRO A 302 5.24 4.16 36.78
CA PRO A 302 4.35 3.75 37.86
C PRO A 302 2.86 4.06 37.63
N ARG A 303 2.56 5.22 37.03
CA ARG A 303 1.18 5.65 36.72
C ARG A 303 0.55 4.80 35.63
N ALA A 304 1.25 4.64 34.50
CA ALA A 304 0.81 3.80 33.39
C ALA A 304 0.64 2.35 33.84
N ARG A 305 1.58 1.82 34.63
CA ARG A 305 1.54 0.47 35.19
C ARG A 305 0.30 0.23 36.05
N GLU A 306 0.00 1.16 36.96
CA GLU A 306 -1.18 1.04 37.82
C GLU A 306 -2.49 1.10 37.01
N ALA A 307 -2.56 2.00 36.02
CA ALA A 307 -3.69 2.08 35.11
C ALA A 307 -3.91 0.77 34.33
N VAL A 308 -2.84 0.20 33.76
CA VAL A 308 -2.89 -1.09 33.06
C VAL A 308 -3.31 -2.22 33.98
N ARG A 309 -2.78 -2.30 35.21
CA ARG A 309 -3.18 -3.33 36.18
C ARG A 309 -4.66 -3.28 36.52
N ARG A 310 -5.18 -2.08 36.78
CA ARG A 310 -6.61 -1.87 37.07
C ARG A 310 -7.49 -2.22 35.86
N ALA A 311 -7.09 -1.81 34.67
CA ALA A 311 -7.80 -2.13 33.43
C ALA A 311 -7.81 -3.64 33.15
N VAL A 312 -6.67 -4.32 33.31
CA VAL A 312 -6.54 -5.77 33.13
C VAL A 312 -7.35 -6.55 34.16
N ALA A 313 -7.38 -6.11 35.43
CA ALA A 313 -8.22 -6.72 36.45
C ALA A 313 -9.70 -6.62 36.09
N ALA A 314 -10.18 -5.43 35.72
CA ALA A 314 -11.56 -5.22 35.28
C ALA A 314 -11.89 -6.03 34.02
N TYR A 315 -10.96 -6.12 33.05
CA TYR A 315 -11.13 -6.95 31.85
C TYR A 315 -11.29 -8.43 32.18
N ARG A 316 -10.50 -8.97 33.12
CA ARG A 316 -10.61 -10.38 33.55
C ARG A 316 -11.94 -10.65 34.26
N GLU A 317 -12.42 -9.72 35.06
CA GLU A 317 -13.73 -9.82 35.74
C GLU A 317 -14.90 -9.74 34.76
N LEU A 318 -14.75 -8.99 33.66
CA LEU A 318 -15.74 -8.87 32.60
C LEU A 318 -16.02 -10.21 31.88
N GLY A 319 -15.01 -11.09 31.78
CA GLY A 319 -15.11 -12.38 31.10
C GLY A 319 -15.26 -12.27 29.58
N GLN A 320 -15.68 -13.38 28.92
CA GLN A 320 -16.04 -13.32 27.50
C GLN A 320 -17.30 -12.47 27.34
N ILE A 321 -17.21 -11.43 26.51
CA ILE A 321 -18.37 -10.64 26.09
C ILE A 321 -19.24 -11.52 25.18
N THR A 322 -20.12 -12.32 25.78
CA THR A 322 -21.18 -13.01 25.03
C THR A 322 -22.22 -11.99 24.61
N VAL A 323 -22.36 -11.80 23.30
CA VAL A 323 -23.52 -11.11 22.72
C VAL A 323 -24.68 -12.09 22.86
N GLU A 324 -25.55 -11.87 23.83
CA GLU A 324 -26.82 -12.60 23.89
C GLU A 324 -27.60 -12.27 22.61
N SER A 325 -27.97 -13.30 21.85
CA SER A 325 -28.84 -13.11 20.69
C SER A 325 -30.16 -12.54 21.18
N ALA A 326 -30.67 -11.53 20.48
CA ALA A 326 -31.98 -10.99 20.77
C ALA A 326 -33.01 -12.14 20.81
N PRO A 327 -33.97 -12.12 21.76
CA PRO A 327 -35.05 -13.10 21.75
C PRO A 327 -35.72 -13.12 20.38
N ALA A 328 -36.10 -14.31 19.91
CA ALA A 328 -36.79 -14.43 18.63
C ALA A 328 -38.04 -13.52 18.63
N PRO A 329 -38.32 -12.81 17.52
CA PRO A 329 -39.51 -12.00 17.43
C PRO A 329 -40.76 -12.88 17.63
N PRO A 330 -41.85 -12.35 18.24
CA PRO A 330 -43.09 -13.08 18.39
C PRO A 330 -43.58 -13.69 17.06
N ASP A 331 -44.31 -14.80 17.14
CA ASP A 331 -44.83 -15.50 15.96
C ASP A 331 -45.57 -14.54 15.00
N GLY A 332 -45.15 -14.56 13.74
CA GLY A 332 -45.68 -13.68 12.69
C GLY A 332 -44.98 -12.33 12.53
N LEU A 333 -44.03 -11.98 13.41
CA LEU A 333 -43.18 -10.80 13.27
C LEU A 333 -41.78 -11.16 12.77
N ARG A 334 -41.14 -10.23 12.05
CA ARG A 334 -39.75 -10.36 11.59
C ARG A 334 -38.95 -9.15 12.05
N ASP A 335 -37.68 -9.36 12.34
CA ASP A 335 -36.75 -8.27 12.61
C ASP A 335 -36.50 -7.48 11.32
N LEU A 336 -36.73 -6.16 11.39
CA LEU A 336 -36.64 -5.25 10.25
C LEU A 336 -35.23 -5.22 9.66
N PHE A 337 -34.21 -5.15 10.50
CA PHE A 337 -32.81 -5.07 10.06
C PHE A 337 -32.33 -6.42 9.53
N GLN A 338 -32.80 -7.52 10.11
CA GLN A 338 -32.55 -8.86 9.57
C GLN A 338 -33.14 -9.02 8.16
N VAL A 339 -34.37 -8.51 7.94
CA VAL A 339 -34.99 -8.52 6.62
C VAL A 339 -34.19 -7.66 5.64
N TRP A 340 -33.73 -6.48 6.04
CA TRP A 340 -32.92 -5.61 5.19
C TRP A 340 -31.54 -6.21 4.88
N ASP A 341 -30.91 -6.87 5.85
CA ASP A 341 -29.62 -7.54 5.68
C ASP A 341 -29.66 -8.71 4.69
N GLN A 342 -30.81 -9.37 4.57
CA GLN A 342 -31.02 -10.48 3.65
C GLN A 342 -31.35 -10.03 2.23
N GLN A 343 -31.58 -8.73 1.99
CA GLN A 343 -31.93 -8.23 0.67
C GLN A 343 -30.69 -7.84 -0.14
N GLU A 344 -30.65 -8.30 -1.38
CA GLU A 344 -29.63 -7.92 -2.35
C GLU A 344 -30.15 -6.78 -3.23
N LEU A 345 -29.89 -5.54 -2.79
CA LEU A 345 -30.22 -4.34 -3.56
C LEU A 345 -29.03 -3.89 -4.42
N SER A 346 -29.30 -3.62 -5.69
CA SER A 346 -28.40 -2.99 -6.65
C SER A 346 -28.25 -1.48 -6.38
N GLY A 347 -27.23 -0.84 -6.95
CA GLY A 347 -27.04 0.60 -6.83
C GLY A 347 -28.20 1.43 -7.39
N GLN A 348 -28.88 0.90 -8.42
CA GLN A 348 -30.06 1.56 -8.99
C GLN A 348 -31.25 1.49 -8.02
N GLU A 349 -31.51 0.31 -7.44
CA GLU A 349 -32.60 0.14 -6.45
C GLU A 349 -32.37 0.97 -5.18
N LEU A 350 -31.11 1.09 -4.72
CA LEU A 350 -30.77 1.98 -3.62
C LEU A 350 -31.09 3.46 -3.95
N THR A 351 -30.82 3.88 -5.19
CA THR A 351 -31.13 5.25 -5.63
C THR A 351 -32.63 5.49 -5.70
N GLU A 352 -33.39 4.52 -6.19
CA GLU A 352 -34.86 4.57 -6.25
C GLU A 352 -35.48 4.62 -4.84
N LEU A 353 -34.99 3.79 -3.91
CA LEU A 353 -35.45 3.78 -2.52
C LEU A 353 -35.11 5.08 -1.77
N GLN A 354 -33.97 5.72 -2.06
CA GLN A 354 -33.61 7.03 -1.49
C GLN A 354 -34.59 8.14 -1.89
N GLN A 355 -35.24 8.01 -3.04
CA GLN A 355 -36.21 8.97 -3.57
C GLN A 355 -37.66 8.59 -3.25
N ALA A 356 -37.88 7.46 -2.59
CA ALA A 356 -39.23 6.97 -2.28
C ALA A 356 -39.94 7.88 -1.27
N GLU A 357 -41.27 8.00 -1.41
CA GLU A 357 -42.09 8.74 -0.44
C GLU A 357 -42.08 8.06 0.93
N ASP A 358 -42.04 6.72 0.96
CA ASP A 358 -42.02 5.92 2.18
C ASP A 358 -40.72 6.13 2.98
N PRO A 359 -40.80 6.65 4.22
CA PRO A 359 -39.64 6.81 5.08
C PRO A 359 -38.91 5.51 5.43
N LEU A 360 -39.58 4.36 5.47
CA LEU A 360 -38.94 3.07 5.72
C LEU A 360 -38.11 2.61 4.52
N ALA A 361 -38.60 2.85 3.30
CA ALA A 361 -37.83 2.61 2.08
C ALA A 361 -36.58 3.48 2.01
N ARG A 362 -36.70 4.78 2.35
CA ARG A 362 -35.55 5.68 2.45
C ARG A 362 -34.56 5.25 3.53
N ALA A 363 -35.05 4.86 4.70
CA ALA A 363 -34.22 4.36 5.80
C ALA A 363 -33.48 3.07 5.43
N GLN A 364 -34.14 2.15 4.73
CA GLN A 364 -33.53 0.94 4.19
C GLN A 364 -32.36 1.28 3.25
N ALA A 365 -32.57 2.24 2.35
CA ALA A 365 -31.54 2.64 1.39
C ALA A 365 -30.29 3.23 2.09
N VAL A 366 -30.49 4.03 3.14
CA VAL A 366 -29.39 4.55 3.96
C VAL A 366 -28.68 3.42 4.71
N TYR A 367 -29.43 2.51 5.34
CA TYR A 367 -28.88 1.38 6.10
C TYR A 367 -28.07 0.41 5.22
N VAL A 368 -28.68 -0.09 4.16
CA VAL A 368 -28.04 -1.04 3.23
C VAL A 368 -26.91 -0.36 2.46
N GLY A 369 -27.10 0.90 2.07
CA GLY A 369 -26.06 1.72 1.43
C GLY A 369 -24.83 1.86 2.31
N ALA A 370 -24.98 2.18 3.59
CA ALA A 370 -23.88 2.39 4.53
C ALA A 370 -23.08 1.12 4.83
N ARG A 371 -23.72 -0.06 4.76
CA ARG A 371 -23.01 -1.33 4.92
C ARG A 371 -22.23 -1.76 3.68
N ARG A 372 -22.63 -1.32 2.48
CA ARG A 372 -22.06 -1.77 1.20
C ARG A 372 -21.07 -0.77 0.59
N GLY A 373 -21.04 0.45 1.09
CA GLY A 373 -20.08 1.49 0.71
C GLY A 373 -20.17 2.67 1.68
N PRO A 374 -19.27 3.66 1.58
CA PRO A 374 -19.34 4.83 2.43
C PRO A 374 -20.54 5.68 2.00
N VAL A 375 -21.66 5.55 2.70
CA VAL A 375 -22.63 6.65 2.76
C VAL A 375 -21.86 7.83 3.36
N GLY A 376 -21.78 8.93 2.62
CA GLY A 376 -21.05 10.11 3.05
C GLY A 376 -21.58 10.63 4.38
N HIS A 377 -20.68 11.16 5.23
CA HIS A 377 -21.05 11.74 6.53
C HIS A 377 -22.19 12.77 6.41
N ASP A 378 -22.22 13.53 5.31
CA ASP A 378 -23.28 14.50 5.02
C ASP A 378 -24.66 13.87 4.86
N ALA A 379 -24.75 12.69 4.24
CA ALA A 379 -26.02 11.98 4.06
C ALA A 379 -26.53 11.40 5.39
N LEU A 380 -25.63 10.98 6.28
CA LEU A 380 -25.99 10.55 7.64
C LEU A 380 -26.45 11.74 8.50
N GLN A 381 -25.78 12.89 8.39
CA GLN A 381 -26.19 14.15 9.03
C GLN A 381 -27.57 14.62 8.55
N GLU A 382 -27.86 14.51 7.25
CA GLU A 382 -29.17 14.83 6.70
C GLU A 382 -30.25 13.87 7.22
N ALA A 383 -29.97 12.56 7.23
CA ALA A 383 -30.87 11.56 7.79
C ALA A 383 -31.15 11.78 9.29
N ALA A 384 -30.14 12.18 10.07
CA ALA A 384 -30.28 12.51 11.50
C ALA A 384 -31.18 13.72 11.76
N ARG A 385 -31.24 14.67 10.81
CA ARG A 385 -32.10 15.88 10.87
C ARG A 385 -33.45 15.68 10.21
N SER A 386 -33.72 14.49 9.65
CA SER A 386 -34.98 14.20 8.98
C SER A 386 -36.16 14.34 9.92
N LYS A 387 -37.28 14.85 9.40
CA LYS A 387 -38.58 14.84 10.10
C LYS A 387 -39.10 13.41 10.34
N ASP A 388 -38.64 12.45 9.55
CA ASP A 388 -39.11 11.08 9.60
C ASP A 388 -38.25 10.24 10.55
N TRP A 389 -38.89 9.63 11.56
CA TRP A 389 -38.18 8.88 12.60
C TRP A 389 -37.38 7.66 12.08
N PRO A 390 -37.79 6.90 11.05
CA PRO A 390 -37.00 5.75 10.60
C PRO A 390 -35.62 6.14 10.06
N LEU A 391 -35.51 7.30 9.42
CA LEU A 391 -34.24 7.85 8.94
C LEU A 391 -33.35 8.28 10.12
N ARG A 392 -33.94 8.95 11.12
CA ARG A 392 -33.21 9.30 12.35
C ARG A 392 -32.71 8.06 13.10
N LEU A 393 -33.54 7.00 13.19
CA LEU A 393 -33.16 5.73 13.80
C LEU A 393 -31.93 5.13 13.12
N VAL A 394 -31.97 5.01 11.78
CA VAL A 394 -30.85 4.45 11.01
C VAL A 394 -29.60 5.31 11.14
N ALA A 395 -29.73 6.65 11.11
CA ALA A 395 -28.60 7.55 11.32
C ALA A 395 -27.97 7.35 12.70
N CYS A 396 -28.78 7.27 13.77
CA CYS A 396 -28.29 7.02 15.13
C CYS A 396 -27.67 5.63 15.30
N LEU A 397 -28.19 4.63 14.59
CA LEU A 397 -27.68 3.26 14.63
C LEU A 397 -26.32 3.14 13.92
N LEU A 398 -26.12 3.89 12.85
CA LEU A 398 -24.86 3.92 12.09
C LEU A 398 -23.83 4.89 12.70
N ASP A 399 -24.28 5.98 13.31
CA ASP A 399 -23.46 6.96 14.03
C ASP A 399 -24.19 7.43 15.31
N PRO A 400 -23.89 6.81 16.47
CA PRO A 400 -24.53 7.14 17.75
C PRO A 400 -24.32 8.60 18.21
N ALA A 401 -23.31 9.30 17.68
CA ALA A 401 -23.07 10.71 18.00
C ALA A 401 -24.16 11.63 17.43
N LEU A 402 -24.96 11.16 16.46
CA LEU A 402 -26.03 11.91 15.83
C LEU A 402 -27.38 11.81 16.56
N SER A 403 -27.40 11.32 17.81
CA SER A 403 -28.64 11.17 18.59
C SER A 403 -29.41 12.50 18.72
N PRO A 404 -30.69 12.56 18.32
CA PRO A 404 -31.51 13.74 18.53
C PRO A 404 -31.76 13.89 20.04
N GLY A 405 -31.31 14.98 20.64
CA GLY A 405 -31.42 15.20 22.09
C GLY A 405 -32.85 15.13 22.61
N GLU A 406 -33.78 15.86 21.98
CA GLU A 406 -35.23 15.75 22.23
C GLU A 406 -35.92 15.18 20.98
N ASP A 407 -36.56 14.02 21.12
CA ASP A 407 -37.35 13.38 20.06
C ASP A 407 -38.72 12.96 20.61
N HIS A 408 -39.75 13.03 19.77
CA HIS A 408 -41.09 12.53 20.09
C HIS A 408 -41.14 10.98 20.07
N VAL A 409 -40.14 10.34 19.46
CA VAL A 409 -39.91 8.90 19.53
C VAL A 409 -38.93 8.60 20.65
N ARG A 410 -39.34 7.74 21.59
CA ARG A 410 -38.44 7.21 22.62
C ARG A 410 -37.70 5.99 22.08
N TRP A 411 -36.40 6.15 21.85
CA TRP A 411 -35.52 5.07 21.46
C TRP A 411 -35.20 4.18 22.66
N ILE A 412 -35.78 2.98 22.70
CA ILE A 412 -35.50 1.99 23.74
C ILE A 412 -34.50 1.00 23.15
N GLY A 413 -33.21 1.24 23.39
CA GLY A 413 -32.18 0.27 23.04
C GLY A 413 -32.24 -0.94 23.98
N ALA A 414 -32.59 -2.12 23.46
CA ALA A 414 -32.33 -3.39 24.17
C ALA A 414 -30.82 -3.74 24.16
N VAL A 415 -30.06 -3.09 23.26
CA VAL A 415 -28.61 -3.12 23.14
C VAL A 415 -28.21 -1.67 22.92
N GLY A 416 -27.58 -0.99 23.86
CA GLY A 416 -27.32 0.45 23.64
C GLY A 416 -26.62 1.27 24.71
N SER A 417 -26.38 0.74 25.90
CA SER A 417 -25.57 1.44 26.91
C SER A 417 -24.06 1.33 26.63
N ASP A 418 -23.61 0.24 26.00
CA ASP A 418 -22.18 -0.04 25.81
C ASP A 418 -21.58 0.81 24.66
N ALA A 419 -22.34 1.07 23.60
CA ALA A 419 -21.84 1.71 22.37
C ALA A 419 -21.27 3.11 22.62
N HIS A 420 -21.92 3.87 23.51
CA HIS A 420 -21.43 5.18 23.94
C HIS A 420 -20.07 5.08 24.65
N TRP A 421 -19.90 4.12 25.56
CA TRP A 421 -18.63 3.90 26.27
C TRP A 421 -17.55 3.35 25.36
N LEU A 422 -17.91 2.43 24.47
CA LEU A 422 -16.99 1.84 23.49
C LEU A 422 -16.42 2.90 22.53
N GLY A 423 -17.19 3.92 22.19
CA GLY A 423 -16.74 5.07 21.39
C GLY A 423 -16.00 6.15 22.17
N ALA A 424 -15.98 6.12 23.51
CA ALA A 424 -15.36 7.15 24.33
C ALA A 424 -13.82 7.12 24.19
N ARG A 425 -13.20 8.31 24.09
CA ARG A 425 -11.74 8.44 23.98
C ARG A 425 -11.06 8.19 25.33
N ILE A 426 -9.91 7.51 25.30
CA ILE A 426 -9.15 7.18 26.51
C ILE A 426 -8.46 8.41 27.12
N ALA A 427 -7.98 9.40 26.37
CA ALA A 427 -7.43 10.60 27.02
C ALA A 427 -8.54 11.38 27.76
N GLY A 428 -9.70 11.54 27.12
CA GLY A 428 -10.87 12.24 27.63
C GLY A 428 -10.58 13.66 28.15
N THR A 429 -11.59 14.29 28.74
CA THR A 429 -11.45 15.51 29.54
C THR A 429 -11.62 15.22 31.05
N PRO A 430 -11.15 16.10 31.95
CA PRO A 430 -11.42 15.96 33.38
C PRO A 430 -12.91 15.86 33.72
N GLN A 431 -13.76 16.57 32.96
CA GLN A 431 -15.20 16.54 33.12
C GLN A 431 -15.80 15.20 32.70
N GLU A 432 -15.38 14.67 31.55
CA GLU A 432 -15.78 13.33 31.08
C GLU A 432 -15.38 12.25 32.08
N TYR A 433 -14.14 12.30 32.60
CA TYR A 433 -13.68 11.35 33.61
C TYR A 433 -14.51 11.43 34.90
N ALA A 434 -14.87 12.63 35.36
CA ALA A 434 -15.73 12.79 36.53
C ALA A 434 -17.13 12.21 36.29
N GLN A 435 -17.72 12.46 35.11
CA GLN A 435 -19.01 11.92 34.71
C GLN A 435 -18.98 10.38 34.65
N HIS A 436 -17.97 9.80 33.99
CA HIS A 436 -17.78 8.35 33.92
C HIS A 436 -17.57 7.73 35.30
N SER A 437 -16.80 8.38 36.17
CA SER A 437 -16.56 7.91 37.54
C SER A 437 -17.84 7.92 38.39
N GLU A 438 -18.68 8.94 38.25
CA GLU A 438 -19.97 9.01 38.94
C GLU A 438 -20.94 7.92 38.44
N GLN A 439 -21.01 7.74 37.12
CA GLN A 439 -21.83 6.70 36.51
C GLN A 439 -21.38 5.29 36.89
N LEU A 440 -20.07 5.05 37.03
CA LEU A 440 -19.53 3.79 37.53
C LEU A 440 -20.05 3.50 38.95
N GLY A 441 -20.07 4.49 39.84
CA GLY A 441 -20.63 4.34 41.19
C GLY A 441 -22.12 3.99 41.20
N ARG A 442 -22.90 4.60 40.30
CA ARG A 442 -24.33 4.29 40.12
C ARG A 442 -24.54 2.86 39.59
N LEU A 443 -23.80 2.48 38.55
CA LEU A 443 -23.90 1.15 37.94
C LEU A 443 -23.44 0.03 38.86
N ALA A 444 -22.37 0.22 39.62
CA ALA A 444 -21.91 -0.76 40.62
C ALA A 444 -22.95 -1.02 41.73
N SER A 445 -23.83 -0.06 42.00
CA SER A 445 -24.94 -0.19 42.95
C SER A 445 -26.20 -0.80 42.33
N SER A 446 -26.24 -0.90 40.99
CA SER A 446 -27.37 -1.41 40.22
C SER A 446 -27.18 -2.92 40.04
N GLY A 447 -27.94 -3.74 40.77
CA GLY A 447 -27.86 -5.20 40.59
C GLY A 447 -28.21 -5.62 39.15
N GLY A 448 -27.58 -6.69 38.65
CA GLY A 448 -27.90 -7.30 37.36
C GLY A 448 -26.69 -7.49 36.44
N ALA A 449 -26.80 -8.44 35.50
CA ALA A 449 -25.70 -8.83 34.61
C ALA A 449 -25.27 -7.70 33.65
N VAL A 450 -26.25 -6.98 33.07
CA VAL A 450 -26.00 -5.85 32.15
C VAL A 450 -25.31 -4.69 32.87
N ALA A 451 -25.79 -4.33 34.05
CA ALA A 451 -25.18 -3.27 34.87
C ALA A 451 -23.75 -3.64 35.30
N SER A 452 -23.50 -4.91 35.64
CA SER A 452 -22.17 -5.40 35.98
C SER A 452 -21.21 -5.34 34.79
N ARG A 453 -21.67 -5.72 33.60
CA ARG A 453 -20.89 -5.61 32.35
C ARG A 453 -20.55 -4.15 32.02
N LEU A 454 -21.52 -3.26 32.11
CA LEU A 454 -21.31 -1.82 31.89
C LEU A 454 -20.34 -1.22 32.90
N ALA A 455 -20.50 -1.57 34.17
CA ALA A 455 -19.58 -1.16 35.22
C ALA A 455 -18.16 -1.62 34.90
N GLY A 456 -17.96 -2.85 34.41
CA GLY A 456 -16.64 -3.34 34.01
C GLY A 456 -16.03 -2.57 32.82
N LEU A 457 -16.80 -2.28 31.77
CA LEU A 457 -16.32 -1.46 30.64
C LEU A 457 -15.93 -0.05 31.10
N LEU A 458 -16.77 0.56 31.95
CA LEU A 458 -16.54 1.90 32.48
C LEU A 458 -15.37 1.93 33.48
N GLN A 459 -15.15 0.84 34.22
CA GLN A 459 -13.99 0.67 35.10
C GLN A 459 -12.68 0.58 34.30
N ILE A 460 -12.68 -0.12 33.16
CA ILE A 460 -11.55 -0.11 32.22
C ILE A 460 -11.30 1.32 31.71
N LEU A 461 -12.36 1.99 31.22
CA LEU A 461 -12.27 3.35 30.70
C LEU A 461 -11.70 4.32 31.74
N CYS A 462 -12.26 4.35 32.95
CA CYS A 462 -11.80 5.21 34.03
C CYS A 462 -10.37 4.88 34.48
N ALA A 463 -9.99 3.59 34.52
CA ALA A 463 -8.63 3.21 34.88
C ALA A 463 -7.60 3.79 33.91
N LEU A 464 -7.88 3.74 32.60
CA LEU A 464 -7.00 4.27 31.57
C LEU A 464 -7.08 5.81 31.51
N GLN A 465 -8.28 6.40 31.51
CA GLN A 465 -8.50 7.85 31.52
C GLN A 465 -7.80 8.55 32.69
N GLY A 466 -7.84 7.96 33.88
CA GLY A 466 -7.23 8.54 35.07
C GLY A 466 -5.73 8.81 34.91
N ALA A 467 -5.02 8.04 34.09
CA ALA A 467 -3.60 8.26 33.82
C ALA A 467 -3.33 9.50 32.95
N PHE A 468 -4.24 9.82 32.01
CA PHE A 468 -4.10 10.95 31.11
C PHE A 468 -4.65 12.25 31.73
N VAL A 469 -5.78 12.17 32.43
CA VAL A 469 -6.44 13.31 33.06
C VAL A 469 -5.62 13.88 34.23
N ALA A 470 -4.94 13.04 35.01
CA ALA A 470 -4.11 13.48 36.13
C ALA A 470 -2.83 14.24 35.72
N GLY A 471 -2.55 14.35 34.42
CA GLY A 471 -1.49 15.19 33.85
C GLY A 471 -1.97 16.56 33.35
N ALA A 472 -3.28 16.81 33.26
CA ALA A 472 -3.83 18.07 32.77
C ALA A 472 -3.77 19.15 33.87
N ILE A 473 -3.11 20.27 33.60
CA ILE A 473 -3.19 21.47 34.43
C ILE A 473 -4.61 22.03 34.26
N THR A 474 -5.46 21.86 35.26
CA THR A 474 -6.77 22.51 35.30
C THR A 474 -6.60 23.94 35.81
N ALA A 475 -6.73 24.94 34.93
CA ALA A 475 -6.94 26.32 35.34
C ALA A 475 -8.38 26.42 35.87
N VAL A 476 -8.53 26.57 37.18
CA VAL A 476 -9.82 26.84 37.81
C VAL A 476 -9.84 28.31 38.17
N ASP A 477 -10.83 29.04 37.66
CA ASP A 477 -11.05 30.45 37.96
C ASP A 477 -11.68 30.57 39.37
N ALA A 478 -10.89 30.20 40.38
CA ALA A 478 -11.25 30.25 41.78
C ALA A 478 -10.35 31.27 42.47
N ARG A 479 -10.96 32.18 43.24
CA ARG A 479 -10.23 33.22 44.01
C ARG A 479 -9.27 32.65 45.07
N GLU A 480 -9.32 31.35 45.36
CA GLU A 480 -8.48 30.71 46.37
C GLU A 480 -7.96 29.34 45.90
N ALA A 481 -6.63 29.20 45.91
CA ALA A 481 -5.90 27.96 45.64
C ALA A 481 -5.96 27.02 46.85
N THR A 482 -7.05 26.30 47.04
CA THR A 482 -7.28 25.45 48.24
C THR A 482 -6.76 24.01 48.11
N GLY A 483 -6.26 23.60 46.94
CA GLY A 483 -5.75 22.25 46.68
C GLY A 483 -4.24 22.09 46.88
N ARG A 484 -3.80 20.95 47.43
CA ARG A 484 -2.38 20.53 47.42
C ARG A 484 -1.89 20.41 45.96
N GLY A 485 -1.05 21.34 45.51
CA GLY A 485 -0.53 21.38 44.14
C GLY A 485 -1.12 22.51 43.27
N ALA A 486 -2.03 23.33 43.79
CA ALA A 486 -2.49 24.52 43.10
C ALA A 486 -1.39 25.60 43.06
N MET A 487 -1.12 26.15 41.88
CA MET A 487 -0.25 27.30 41.68
C MET A 487 -1.09 28.49 41.23
N VAL A 488 -0.91 29.64 41.88
CA VAL A 488 -1.54 30.91 41.47
C VAL A 488 -0.75 31.46 40.30
N VAL A 489 -1.42 31.70 39.18
CA VAL A 489 -0.87 32.45 38.05
C VAL A 489 -1.37 33.88 38.21
N GLU A 490 -0.48 34.82 38.56
CA GLU A 490 -0.82 36.24 38.53
C GLU A 490 -0.84 36.70 37.06
N ASP A 491 -1.97 37.26 36.62
CA ASP A 491 -2.05 37.93 35.32
C ASP A 491 -1.05 39.08 35.29
N ALA A 492 -0.08 38.99 34.36
CA ALA A 492 0.79 40.11 34.07
C ALA A 492 -0.07 41.27 33.51
N PRO A 493 0.13 42.52 33.96
CA PRO A 493 -0.59 43.65 33.39
C PRO A 493 -0.28 43.75 31.90
N LEU A 494 -1.34 43.86 31.09
CA LEU A 494 -1.25 44.18 29.67
C LEU A 494 -0.56 45.55 29.54
N GLU A 495 0.70 45.57 29.10
CA GLU A 495 1.37 46.77 28.56
C GLU A 495 0.99 47.03 27.10
#